data_AF-A0A6I5WKR1-F1
#
_entry.id   AF-A0A6I5WKR1-F1
#
_cell.length_a   1.000
_cell.length_b   1.000
_cell.length_c   1.000
_cell.angle_alpha   90.00
_cell.angle_beta   90.00
_cell.angle_gamma   90.00
#
_symmetry.space_group_name_H-M   'P 1'
#
loop_
_entity.id
_entity.type
_entity.pdbx_description
1 polymer ?
#
loop_
_entity_poly.entity_id
_entity_poly.type
_entity_poly.pdbx_seq_one_letter_code
_entity_poly.pdbx_strand_id
1 'polypeptide(L)'
;MTYQRGDRVALEHTGDPHSRLRPGDEGTVRRYNPHLRVLDVDWDSGSRLSLLLDDGDRARRIPTPIGEAGWERVLDALGTGGAAAGRSAAEWWAQDVLGGRAPGDVRERPREILAGIDNGDPAMLDGLPVADRYALEHDADRYAEHAPPDAPAWEELTVRQLDEARWAWCDGFDGAAEAEVARQCRMILHPDGDDRDMSYLRPDRVGLGGPGVFAGEWAWTPNGDGDLRIPVGFAGTLVDTWKGWAVFTCTRQVAEAIVAEQQAARDRYRRQLVAQGIAGERLDRLVDQALARLWFDGDVIVADETRVHDDPVAIDRVAPDADGRYVVMGRSWTWTAVHPYDCDRIAGRIPDPPPQPTA
;
A
#
# COMPACT_ATOMS: atom_id res chain seq x y z
N MET A 1 -17.08 -32.17 -34.02
CA MET A 1 -15.74 -31.57 -33.96
C MET A 1 -15.44 -30.92 -35.30
N THR A 2 -14.98 -29.67 -35.30
CA THR A 2 -14.65 -28.92 -36.52
C THR A 2 -13.16 -28.59 -36.48
N TYR A 3 -12.41 -29.00 -37.50
CA TYR A 3 -10.99 -28.67 -37.62
C TYR A 3 -10.83 -27.35 -38.39
N GLN A 4 -9.89 -26.51 -37.96
CA GLN A 4 -9.50 -25.27 -38.62
C GLN A 4 -8.11 -25.40 -39.24
N ARG A 5 -7.86 -24.64 -40.32
CA ARG A 5 -6.52 -24.55 -40.91
C ARG A 5 -5.55 -23.97 -39.87
N GLY A 6 -4.42 -24.64 -39.67
CA GLY A 6 -3.41 -24.29 -38.66
C GLY A 6 -3.52 -25.10 -37.36
N ASP A 7 -4.61 -25.84 -37.13
CA ASP A 7 -4.74 -26.71 -35.96
C ASP A 7 -3.62 -27.74 -35.92
N ARG A 8 -3.06 -27.98 -34.74
CA ARG A 8 -2.22 -29.15 -34.48
C ARG A 8 -3.09 -30.37 -34.23
N VAL A 9 -2.71 -31.51 -34.80
CA VAL A 9 -3.43 -32.78 -34.65
C VAL A 9 -2.45 -33.93 -34.45
N ALA A 10 -2.86 -34.92 -33.67
CA ALA A 10 -2.19 -36.21 -33.54
C ALA A 10 -3.02 -37.28 -34.24
N LEU A 11 -2.38 -38.16 -35.01
CA LEU A 11 -3.01 -39.32 -35.61
C LEU A 11 -3.43 -40.29 -34.51
N GLU A 12 -4.70 -40.66 -34.43
CA GLU A 12 -5.15 -41.73 -33.54
C GLU A 12 -5.22 -43.06 -34.28
N HIS A 13 -5.68 -43.04 -35.53
CA HIS A 13 -5.84 -44.22 -36.35
C HIS A 13 -5.87 -43.86 -37.84
N THR A 14 -5.25 -44.69 -38.67
CA THR A 14 -5.50 -44.70 -40.11
C THR A 14 -5.59 -46.12 -40.65
N GLY A 15 -6.51 -46.34 -41.59
CA GLY A 15 -6.69 -47.60 -42.30
C GLY A 15 -5.80 -47.76 -43.54
N ASP A 16 -5.05 -46.74 -43.95
CA ASP A 16 -4.24 -46.76 -45.17
C ASP A 16 -2.99 -47.67 -45.01
N PRO A 17 -2.94 -48.84 -45.68
CA PRO A 17 -1.83 -49.78 -45.57
C PRO A 17 -0.54 -49.28 -46.25
N HIS A 18 -0.62 -48.20 -47.04
CA HIS A 18 0.52 -47.61 -47.74
C HIS A 18 1.09 -46.39 -47.02
N SER A 19 0.43 -45.92 -45.96
CA SER A 19 0.93 -44.85 -45.12
C SER A 19 2.10 -45.34 -44.25
N ARG A 20 3.08 -44.45 -44.05
CA ARG A 20 4.15 -44.66 -43.05
C ARG A 20 3.80 -44.04 -41.68
N LEU A 21 2.67 -43.34 -41.59
CA LEU A 21 2.25 -42.68 -40.37
C LEU A 21 1.82 -43.70 -39.32
N ARG A 22 2.12 -43.41 -38.07
CA ARG A 22 1.77 -44.24 -36.90
C ARG A 22 0.84 -43.46 -35.97
N PRO A 23 -0.03 -44.14 -35.21
CA PRO A 23 -0.73 -43.50 -34.10
C PRO A 23 0.25 -42.74 -33.19
N GLY A 24 -0.06 -41.48 -32.90
CA GLY A 24 0.79 -40.52 -32.19
C GLY A 24 1.55 -39.55 -33.09
N ASP A 25 1.69 -39.82 -34.40
CA ASP A 25 2.34 -38.89 -35.31
C ASP A 25 1.56 -37.57 -35.38
N GLU A 26 2.28 -36.46 -35.34
CA GLU A 26 1.66 -35.13 -35.30
C GLU A 26 1.74 -34.41 -36.64
N GLY A 27 0.82 -33.48 -36.84
CA GLY A 27 0.76 -32.67 -38.04
C GLY A 27 -0.05 -31.40 -37.87
N THR A 28 -0.01 -30.57 -38.90
CA THR A 28 -0.73 -29.31 -38.95
C THR A 28 -1.83 -29.39 -40.00
N VAL A 29 -3.07 -29.07 -39.62
CA VAL A 29 -4.22 -29.09 -40.52
C VAL A 29 -4.03 -28.03 -41.61
N ARG A 30 -3.97 -28.49 -42.86
CA ARG A 30 -3.88 -27.62 -44.03
C ARG A 30 -5.26 -27.17 -44.49
N ARG A 31 -6.24 -28.07 -44.44
CA ARG A 31 -7.62 -27.83 -44.87
C ARG A 31 -8.54 -28.89 -44.27
N TYR A 32 -9.74 -28.49 -43.88
CA TYR A 32 -10.82 -29.41 -43.55
C TYR A 32 -12.00 -29.18 -44.49
N ASN A 33 -12.52 -30.25 -45.11
CA ASN A 33 -13.76 -30.20 -45.88
C ASN A 33 -14.88 -30.85 -45.05
N PRO A 34 -15.80 -30.07 -44.46
CA PRO A 34 -16.85 -30.62 -43.62
C PRO A 34 -17.88 -31.44 -44.40
N HIS A 35 -18.04 -31.21 -45.71
CA HIS A 35 -19.04 -31.90 -46.53
C HIS A 35 -18.58 -33.30 -46.94
N LEU A 36 -17.28 -33.46 -47.19
CA LEU A 36 -16.66 -34.76 -47.53
C LEU A 36 -15.99 -35.42 -46.33
N ARG A 37 -15.99 -34.74 -45.16
CA ARG A 37 -15.28 -35.12 -43.93
C ARG A 37 -13.84 -35.55 -44.16
N VAL A 38 -13.15 -34.85 -45.05
CA VAL A 38 -11.73 -35.03 -45.37
C VAL A 38 -10.90 -33.98 -44.63
N LEU A 39 -9.86 -34.45 -43.93
CA LEU A 39 -8.91 -33.62 -43.21
C LEU A 39 -7.53 -33.70 -43.88
N ASP A 40 -7.13 -32.64 -44.58
CA ASP A 40 -5.80 -32.54 -45.16
C ASP A 40 -4.82 -32.07 -44.09
N VAL A 41 -3.75 -32.83 -43.86
CA VAL A 41 -2.74 -32.55 -42.84
C VAL A 41 -1.35 -32.53 -43.47
N ASP A 42 -0.57 -31.50 -43.15
CA ASP A 42 0.88 -31.51 -43.35
C ASP A 42 1.51 -32.13 -42.10
N TRP A 43 1.86 -33.42 -42.18
CA TRP A 43 2.45 -34.18 -41.06
C TRP A 43 3.92 -33.83 -40.87
N ASP A 44 4.39 -33.83 -39.63
CA ASP A 44 5.76 -33.42 -39.29
C ASP A 44 6.82 -34.39 -39.86
N SER A 45 6.42 -35.62 -40.15
CA SER A 45 7.23 -36.61 -40.89
C SER A 45 7.46 -36.23 -42.36
N GLY A 46 6.84 -35.16 -42.85
CA GLY A 46 6.84 -34.72 -44.25
C GLY A 46 5.73 -35.36 -45.09
N SER A 47 4.91 -36.25 -44.51
CA SER A 47 3.74 -36.79 -45.20
C SER A 47 2.67 -35.72 -45.42
N ARG A 48 1.91 -35.85 -46.52
CA ARG A 48 0.73 -35.02 -46.82
C ARG A 48 -0.56 -35.83 -46.88
N LEU A 49 -0.58 -36.98 -46.20
CA LEU A 49 -1.75 -37.85 -46.18
C LEU A 49 -2.97 -37.09 -45.65
N SER A 50 -4.07 -37.19 -46.38
CA SER A 50 -5.37 -36.67 -45.96
C SER A 50 -6.15 -37.79 -45.26
N LEU A 51 -6.78 -37.48 -44.13
CA LEU A 51 -7.59 -38.43 -43.38
C LEU A 51 -9.04 -38.41 -43.85
N LEU A 52 -9.60 -39.59 -44.08
CA LEU A 52 -11.00 -39.81 -44.44
C LEU A 52 -11.78 -40.16 -43.18
N LEU A 53 -12.32 -39.13 -42.50
CA LEU A 53 -12.92 -39.32 -41.17
C LEU A 53 -14.20 -40.17 -41.20
N ASP A 54 -14.86 -40.30 -42.35
CA ASP A 54 -16.01 -41.19 -42.54
C ASP A 54 -15.60 -42.65 -42.82
N ASP A 55 -14.36 -42.89 -43.26
CA ASP A 55 -13.83 -44.23 -43.56
C ASP A 55 -12.99 -44.80 -42.41
N GLY A 56 -13.19 -44.27 -41.21
CA GLY A 56 -12.62 -44.81 -39.97
C GLY A 56 -11.30 -44.18 -39.54
N ASP A 57 -10.67 -43.30 -40.33
CA ASP A 57 -9.51 -42.53 -39.89
C ASP A 57 -9.88 -41.59 -38.74
N ARG A 58 -8.96 -41.43 -37.78
CA ARG A 58 -9.18 -40.59 -36.59
C ARG A 58 -7.96 -39.76 -36.28
N ALA A 59 -8.21 -38.52 -35.91
CA ALA A 59 -7.22 -37.63 -35.35
C ALA A 59 -7.81 -36.93 -34.12
N ARG A 60 -6.94 -36.52 -33.21
CA ARG A 60 -7.28 -35.68 -32.06
C ARG A 60 -6.59 -34.33 -32.23
N ARG A 61 -7.31 -33.23 -31.99
CA ARG A 61 -6.66 -31.91 -31.90
C ARG A 61 -5.69 -31.92 -30.73
N ILE A 62 -4.49 -31.43 -30.98
CA ILE A 62 -3.52 -31.10 -29.95
C ILE A 62 -3.74 -29.61 -29.68
N PRO A 63 -3.99 -29.20 -28.42
CA PRO A 63 -4.00 -27.79 -28.08
C PRO A 63 -2.71 -27.16 -28.57
N THR A 64 -2.80 -26.05 -29.31
CA THR A 64 -1.58 -25.32 -29.69
C THR A 64 -0.90 -24.93 -28.38
N PRO A 65 0.39 -25.25 -28.16
CA PRO A 65 1.07 -24.81 -26.97
C PRO A 65 0.97 -23.30 -26.94
N ILE A 66 0.30 -22.76 -25.93
CA ILE A 66 0.42 -21.34 -25.67
C ILE A 66 1.90 -21.13 -25.35
N GLY A 67 2.56 -20.30 -26.16
CA GLY A 67 3.94 -19.92 -25.88
C GLY A 67 4.01 -19.28 -24.50
N GLU A 68 5.18 -19.29 -23.88
CA GLU A 68 5.39 -18.77 -22.51
C GLU A 68 4.75 -17.38 -22.28
N ALA A 69 4.95 -16.45 -23.22
CA ALA A 69 4.34 -15.11 -23.19
C ALA A 69 2.80 -15.12 -23.27
N GLY A 70 2.20 -16.12 -23.92
CA GLY A 70 0.76 -16.28 -23.96
C GLY A 70 0.19 -16.77 -22.63
N TRP A 71 0.93 -17.63 -21.92
CA TRP A 71 0.53 -18.16 -20.62
C TRP A 71 0.71 -17.11 -19.53
N GLU A 72 1.79 -16.34 -19.58
CA GLU A 72 2.02 -15.19 -18.71
C GLU A 72 0.86 -14.19 -18.77
N ARG A 73 0.34 -13.88 -19.98
CA ARG A 73 -0.86 -13.06 -20.12
C ARG A 73 -2.11 -13.64 -19.44
N VAL A 74 -2.25 -14.97 -19.40
CA VAL A 74 -3.36 -15.63 -18.69
C VAL A 74 -3.18 -15.44 -17.18
N LEU A 75 -1.97 -15.66 -16.66
CA LEU A 75 -1.66 -15.46 -15.24
C LEU A 75 -1.85 -14.00 -14.82
N ASP A 76 -1.41 -13.03 -15.62
CA ASP A 76 -1.62 -11.60 -15.38
C ASP A 76 -3.11 -11.23 -15.32
N ALA A 77 -3.92 -11.79 -16.22
CA ALA A 77 -5.36 -11.56 -16.25
C ALA A 77 -6.04 -12.15 -15.01
N LEU A 78 -5.64 -13.36 -14.59
CA LEU A 78 -6.12 -13.99 -13.37
C LEU A 78 -5.71 -13.21 -12.13
N GLY A 79 -4.45 -12.77 -12.05
CA GLY A 79 -3.96 -11.92 -10.97
C GLY A 79 -4.69 -10.58 -10.90
N THR A 80 -5.02 -9.99 -12.06
CA THR A 80 -5.84 -8.77 -12.13
C THR A 80 -7.27 -9.00 -11.63
N GLY A 81 -7.88 -10.13 -12.02
CA GLY A 81 -9.21 -10.53 -11.55
C GLY A 81 -9.24 -10.79 -10.04
N GLY A 82 -8.26 -11.55 -9.54
CA GLY A 82 -8.03 -11.78 -8.11
C GLY A 82 -7.87 -10.46 -7.36
N ALA A 83 -7.05 -9.54 -7.87
CA ALA A 83 -6.85 -8.22 -7.27
C ALA A 83 -8.13 -7.38 -7.18
N ALA A 84 -9.01 -7.45 -8.18
CA ALA A 84 -10.30 -6.76 -8.14
C ALA A 84 -11.25 -7.37 -7.08
N ALA A 85 -11.27 -8.70 -6.97
CA ALA A 85 -12.03 -9.39 -5.94
C ALA A 85 -11.48 -9.09 -4.53
N GLY A 86 -10.15 -9.08 -4.36
CA GLY A 86 -9.47 -8.76 -3.10
C GLY A 86 -9.80 -7.36 -2.59
N ARG A 87 -9.73 -6.35 -3.47
CA ARG A 87 -10.16 -4.97 -3.13
C ARG A 87 -11.62 -4.93 -2.67
N SER A 88 -12.51 -5.60 -3.41
CA SER A 88 -13.93 -5.64 -3.05
C SER A 88 -14.15 -6.31 -1.68
N ALA A 89 -13.43 -7.40 -1.40
CA ALA A 89 -13.50 -8.09 -0.10
C ALA A 89 -12.99 -7.20 1.04
N ALA A 90 -11.89 -6.47 0.83
CA ALA A 90 -11.36 -5.50 1.78
C ALA A 90 -12.34 -4.35 2.08
N GLU A 91 -13.03 -3.81 1.06
CA GLU A 91 -14.06 -2.79 1.23
C GLU A 91 -15.22 -3.30 2.10
N TRP A 92 -15.70 -4.52 1.85
CA TRP A 92 -16.74 -5.16 2.67
C TRP A 92 -16.28 -5.39 4.11
N TRP A 93 -15.10 -5.96 4.28
CA TRP A 93 -14.48 -6.17 5.59
C TRP A 93 -14.34 -4.85 6.37
N ALA A 94 -13.93 -3.78 5.70
CA ALA A 94 -13.75 -2.46 6.32
C ALA A 94 -15.07 -1.90 6.86
N GLN A 95 -16.22 -2.20 6.24
CA GLN A 95 -17.51 -1.75 6.77
C GLN A 95 -17.84 -2.35 8.14
N ASP A 96 -17.43 -3.60 8.38
CA ASP A 96 -17.70 -4.30 9.63
C ASP A 96 -16.60 -4.07 10.69
N VAL A 97 -15.34 -3.91 10.27
CA VAL A 97 -14.18 -3.79 11.17
C VAL A 97 -13.77 -2.35 11.46
N LEU A 98 -13.93 -1.44 10.49
CA LEU A 98 -13.53 -0.02 10.60
C LEU A 98 -14.72 0.95 10.59
N GLY A 99 -15.86 0.53 10.01
CA GLY A 99 -17.06 1.35 9.87
C GLY A 99 -17.84 1.53 11.18
N GLY A 100 -18.98 2.22 11.12
CA GLY A 100 -19.78 2.58 12.30
C GLY A 100 -20.40 1.42 13.11
N ARG A 101 -20.12 0.16 12.73
CA ARG A 101 -20.45 -1.05 13.49
C ARG A 101 -19.28 -1.57 14.33
N ALA A 102 -18.08 -1.03 14.14
CA ALA A 102 -16.90 -1.41 14.87
C ALA A 102 -17.03 -1.00 16.36
N PRO A 103 -16.78 -1.91 17.30
CA PRO A 103 -16.67 -1.56 18.71
C PRO A 103 -15.32 -0.89 18.99
N GLY A 104 -15.32 0.25 19.69
CA GLY A 104 -14.09 0.93 20.14
C GLY A 104 -13.80 2.26 19.45
N ASP A 105 -12.59 2.79 19.66
CA ASP A 105 -12.13 4.04 19.05
C ASP A 105 -11.90 3.84 17.55
N VAL A 106 -12.49 4.73 16.74
CA VAL A 106 -12.45 4.74 15.27
C VAL A 106 -11.03 4.84 14.72
N ARG A 107 -10.05 5.30 15.52
CA ARG A 107 -8.64 5.48 15.13
C ARG A 107 -7.69 4.50 15.79
N GLU A 108 -7.96 3.99 16.98
CA GLU A 108 -7.08 3.01 17.64
C GLU A 108 -6.95 1.74 16.80
N ARG A 109 -8.09 1.18 16.36
CA ARG A 109 -8.12 -0.07 15.59
C ARG A 109 -7.37 0.02 14.26
N PRO A 110 -7.56 1.05 13.40
CA PRO A 110 -6.72 1.25 12.21
C PRO A 110 -5.22 1.31 12.50
N ARG A 111 -4.78 1.88 13.63
CA ARG A 111 -3.35 1.94 13.99
C ARG A 111 -2.80 0.55 14.29
N GLU A 112 -3.53 -0.23 15.08
CA GLU A 112 -3.15 -1.62 15.37
C GLU A 112 -3.02 -2.44 14.09
N ILE A 113 -3.98 -2.30 13.18
CA ILE A 113 -3.97 -3.03 11.89
C ILE A 113 -2.76 -2.63 11.05
N LEU A 114 -2.52 -1.34 10.84
CA LEU A 114 -1.35 -0.88 10.07
C LEU A 114 -0.03 -1.32 10.72
N ALA A 115 0.09 -1.23 12.05
CA ALA A 115 1.28 -1.70 12.75
C ALA A 115 1.46 -3.22 12.59
N GLY A 116 0.37 -4.00 12.64
CA GLY A 116 0.40 -5.44 12.42
C GLY A 116 0.84 -5.81 11.00
N ILE A 117 0.31 -5.13 9.99
CA ILE A 117 0.71 -5.31 8.58
C ILE A 117 2.20 -4.95 8.40
N ASP A 118 2.63 -3.77 8.87
CA ASP A 118 4.02 -3.30 8.76
C ASP A 118 5.03 -4.26 9.42
N ASN A 119 4.64 -4.92 10.51
CA ASN A 119 5.49 -5.84 11.26
C ASN A 119 5.38 -7.29 10.77
N GLY A 120 4.47 -7.58 9.82
CA GLY A 120 4.16 -8.95 9.40
C GLY A 120 3.62 -9.82 10.53
N ASP A 121 2.81 -9.26 11.43
CA ASP A 121 2.21 -9.98 12.56
C ASP A 121 1.23 -11.05 12.05
N PRO A 122 1.52 -12.36 12.23
CA PRO A 122 0.64 -13.42 11.74
C PRO A 122 -0.78 -13.33 12.29
N ALA A 123 -0.96 -12.93 13.55
CA ALA A 123 -2.29 -12.83 14.14
C ALA A 123 -3.15 -11.72 13.51
N MET A 124 -2.51 -10.65 13.02
CA MET A 124 -3.19 -9.61 12.27
C MET A 124 -3.48 -10.05 10.84
N LEU A 125 -2.49 -10.64 10.17
CA LEU A 125 -2.62 -11.09 8.78
C LEU A 125 -3.68 -12.19 8.63
N ASP A 126 -3.76 -13.11 9.59
CA ASP A 126 -4.80 -14.16 9.65
C ASP A 126 -6.23 -13.60 9.81
N GLY A 127 -6.36 -12.34 10.27
CA GLY A 127 -7.63 -11.64 10.42
C GLY A 127 -8.07 -10.83 9.19
N LEU A 128 -7.23 -10.75 8.16
CA LEU A 128 -7.53 -10.05 6.92
C LEU A 128 -8.33 -10.94 5.96
N PRO A 129 -9.06 -10.35 4.99
CA PRO A 129 -9.64 -11.12 3.90
C PRO A 129 -8.55 -11.84 3.11
N VAL A 130 -8.63 -13.16 3.06
CA VAL A 130 -7.70 -14.02 2.30
C VAL A 130 -8.47 -14.97 1.40
N ALA A 131 -7.87 -15.32 0.27
CA ALA A 131 -8.40 -16.32 -0.63
C ALA A 131 -8.28 -17.72 0.00
N ASP A 132 -9.35 -18.51 -0.03
CA ASP A 132 -9.25 -19.92 0.30
C ASP A 132 -8.55 -20.68 -0.84
N ARG A 133 -7.28 -21.01 -0.60
CA ARG A 133 -6.38 -21.70 -1.54
C ARG A 133 -6.77 -23.16 -1.77
N TYR A 134 -7.68 -23.71 -0.97
CA TYR A 134 -8.12 -25.10 -1.04
C TYR A 134 -9.57 -25.25 -1.51
N ALA A 135 -10.29 -24.16 -1.75
CA ALA A 135 -11.65 -24.15 -2.31
C ALA A 135 -11.63 -24.37 -3.83
N LEU A 136 -11.40 -25.63 -4.24
CA LEU A 136 -11.20 -26.03 -5.63
C LEU A 136 -12.46 -25.88 -6.50
N GLU A 137 -13.65 -25.88 -5.90
CA GLU A 137 -14.93 -25.84 -6.63
C GLU A 137 -15.13 -24.60 -7.51
N HIS A 138 -14.38 -23.52 -7.27
CA HIS A 138 -14.54 -22.24 -7.97
C HIS A 138 -13.43 -21.93 -8.98
N ASP A 139 -12.38 -22.75 -9.06
CA ASP A 139 -11.21 -22.44 -9.90
C ASP A 139 -11.57 -22.37 -11.39
N ALA A 140 -12.41 -23.30 -11.86
CA ALA A 140 -12.87 -23.33 -13.24
C ALA A 140 -13.70 -22.09 -13.61
N ASP A 141 -14.58 -21.64 -12.70
CA ASP A 141 -15.43 -20.46 -12.90
C ASP A 141 -14.59 -19.18 -12.93
N ARG A 142 -13.66 -19.02 -11.97
CA ARG A 142 -12.72 -17.88 -11.92
C ARG A 142 -11.86 -17.82 -13.18
N TYR A 143 -11.39 -18.98 -13.64
CA TYR A 143 -10.63 -19.08 -14.89
C TYR A 143 -11.46 -18.64 -16.08
N ALA A 144 -12.68 -19.17 -16.23
CA ALA A 144 -13.57 -18.83 -17.33
C ALA A 144 -13.97 -17.34 -17.33
N GLU A 145 -14.08 -16.72 -16.15
CA GLU A 145 -14.42 -15.30 -16.01
C GLU A 145 -13.27 -14.37 -16.41
N HIS A 146 -12.02 -14.71 -16.07
CA HIS A 146 -10.89 -13.80 -16.18
C HIS A 146 -9.89 -14.14 -17.28
N ALA A 147 -9.84 -15.40 -17.73
CA ALA A 147 -8.91 -15.80 -18.78
C ALA A 147 -9.22 -15.07 -20.10
N PRO A 148 -8.19 -14.65 -20.86
CA PRO A 148 -8.38 -14.08 -22.18
C PRO A 148 -9.15 -15.02 -23.13
N PRO A 149 -9.91 -14.51 -24.12
CA PRO A 149 -10.68 -15.34 -25.05
C PRO A 149 -9.85 -16.32 -25.89
N ASP A 150 -8.54 -16.08 -26.04
CA ASP A 150 -7.58 -16.94 -26.73
C ASP A 150 -6.85 -17.94 -25.82
N ALA A 151 -7.20 -17.99 -24.53
CA ALA A 151 -6.67 -18.96 -23.58
C ALA A 151 -7.20 -20.38 -23.85
N PRO A 152 -6.51 -21.45 -23.40
CA PRO A 152 -6.97 -22.82 -23.53
C PRO A 152 -8.23 -23.02 -22.69
N ALA A 153 -9.04 -24.00 -23.03
CA ALA A 153 -10.13 -24.38 -22.14
C ALA A 153 -9.57 -24.93 -20.82
N TRP A 154 -10.32 -24.77 -19.73
CA TRP A 154 -9.91 -25.24 -18.40
C TRP A 154 -9.56 -26.74 -18.42
N GLU A 155 -10.33 -27.54 -19.14
CA GLU A 155 -10.15 -28.99 -19.27
C GLU A 155 -8.90 -29.38 -20.08
N GLU A 156 -8.30 -28.42 -20.80
CA GLU A 156 -7.08 -28.60 -21.59
C GLU A 156 -5.81 -28.23 -20.82
N LEU A 157 -5.95 -27.62 -19.64
CA LEU A 157 -4.82 -27.23 -18.80
C LEU A 157 -4.13 -28.44 -18.18
N THR A 158 -2.80 -28.39 -18.16
CA THR A 158 -1.99 -29.34 -17.39
C THR A 158 -2.15 -29.12 -15.89
N VAL A 159 -1.81 -30.12 -15.07
CA VAL A 159 -1.79 -29.98 -13.59
C VAL A 159 -0.97 -28.77 -13.13
N ARG A 160 0.15 -28.51 -13.80
CA ARG A 160 1.00 -27.34 -13.48
C ARG A 160 0.29 -26.03 -13.78
N GLN A 161 -0.36 -25.93 -14.94
CA GLN A 161 -1.10 -24.73 -15.33
C GLN A 161 -2.33 -24.48 -14.45
N LEU A 162 -3.00 -25.55 -14.01
CA LEU A 162 -4.09 -25.43 -13.03
C LEU A 162 -3.60 -24.83 -11.71
N ASP A 163 -2.45 -25.29 -11.21
CA ASP A 163 -1.85 -24.76 -9.98
C ASP A 163 -1.36 -23.31 -10.17
N GLU A 164 -0.63 -23.02 -11.26
CA GLU A 164 -0.18 -21.67 -11.60
C GLU A 164 -1.36 -20.68 -11.74
N ALA A 165 -2.45 -21.08 -12.39
CA ALA A 165 -3.65 -20.26 -12.53
C ALA A 165 -4.31 -19.96 -11.17
N ARG A 166 -4.39 -20.95 -10.29
CA ARG A 166 -4.91 -20.78 -8.93
C ARG A 166 -4.05 -19.79 -8.14
N TRP A 167 -2.75 -20.02 -8.11
CA TRP A 167 -1.82 -19.17 -7.35
C TRP A 167 -1.81 -17.74 -7.88
N ALA A 168 -1.83 -17.54 -9.19
CA ALA A 168 -1.92 -16.19 -9.77
C ALA A 168 -3.16 -15.42 -9.28
N TRP A 169 -4.32 -16.08 -9.24
CA TRP A 169 -5.55 -15.46 -8.73
C TRP A 169 -5.48 -15.21 -7.22
N CYS A 170 -5.06 -16.20 -6.42
CA CYS A 170 -4.96 -16.10 -4.96
C CYS A 170 -3.95 -15.02 -4.52
N ASP A 171 -2.77 -14.99 -5.14
CA ASP A 171 -1.74 -13.98 -4.83
C ASP A 171 -2.22 -12.57 -5.20
N GLY A 172 -2.90 -12.44 -6.35
CA GLY A 172 -3.56 -11.20 -6.74
C GLY A 172 -4.60 -10.75 -5.72
N PHE A 173 -5.44 -11.68 -5.23
CA PHE A 173 -6.45 -11.43 -4.21
C PHE A 173 -5.82 -10.98 -2.89
N ASP A 174 -4.94 -11.80 -2.32
CA ASP A 174 -4.35 -11.59 -0.99
C ASP A 174 -3.58 -10.26 -0.96
N GLY A 175 -2.73 -10.03 -1.97
CA GLY A 175 -1.95 -8.80 -2.06
C GLY A 175 -2.79 -7.55 -2.23
N ALA A 176 -3.87 -7.60 -3.02
CA ALA A 176 -4.75 -6.46 -3.20
C ALA A 176 -5.68 -6.21 -2.01
N ALA A 177 -6.11 -7.27 -1.31
CA ALA A 177 -6.90 -7.15 -0.09
C ALA A 177 -6.08 -6.50 1.03
N GLU A 178 -4.85 -6.96 1.27
CA GLU A 178 -3.93 -6.35 2.25
C GLU A 178 -3.66 -4.88 1.92
N ALA A 179 -3.33 -4.58 0.66
CA ALA A 179 -3.06 -3.21 0.21
C ALA A 179 -4.27 -2.28 0.41
N GLU A 180 -5.47 -2.76 0.10
CA GLU A 180 -6.71 -1.97 0.27
C GLU A 180 -7.08 -1.79 1.74
N VAL A 181 -6.93 -2.83 2.59
CA VAL A 181 -7.10 -2.69 4.04
C VAL A 181 -6.14 -1.62 4.58
N ALA A 182 -4.87 -1.66 4.18
CA ALA A 182 -3.90 -0.65 4.58
C ALA A 182 -4.33 0.74 4.10
N ARG A 183 -4.74 0.88 2.84
CA ARG A 183 -5.22 2.14 2.26
C ARG A 183 -6.38 2.74 3.05
N GLN A 184 -7.39 1.94 3.40
CA GLN A 184 -8.55 2.37 4.19
C GLN A 184 -8.13 2.82 5.60
N CYS A 185 -7.25 2.07 6.26
CA CYS A 185 -6.71 2.47 7.56
C CYS A 185 -5.94 3.80 7.47
N ARG A 186 -5.13 3.98 6.42
CA ARG A 186 -4.42 5.26 6.17
C ARG A 186 -5.39 6.40 6.00
N MET A 187 -6.44 6.26 5.19
CA MET A 187 -7.46 7.31 5.00
C MET A 187 -8.13 7.75 6.31
N ILE A 188 -8.44 6.81 7.20
CA ILE A 188 -9.05 7.11 8.51
C ILE A 188 -8.07 7.87 9.42
N LEU A 189 -6.79 7.48 9.39
CA LEU A 189 -5.75 8.05 10.23
C LEU A 189 -5.11 9.32 9.67
N HIS A 190 -5.25 9.55 8.36
CA HIS A 190 -4.56 10.64 7.70
C HIS A 190 -5.11 11.98 8.21
N PRO A 191 -4.23 12.91 8.63
CA PRO A 191 -4.68 14.19 9.18
C PRO A 191 -5.56 15.01 8.22
N ASP A 192 -5.28 14.90 6.92
CA ASP A 192 -6.07 15.53 5.85
C ASP A 192 -7.06 14.57 5.13
N GLY A 193 -7.21 13.32 5.60
CA GLY A 193 -8.11 12.33 4.98
C GLY A 193 -7.66 11.75 3.62
N ASP A 194 -6.37 11.83 3.32
CA ASP A 194 -5.74 11.28 2.11
C ASP A 194 -5.23 9.83 2.35
N ASP A 195 -4.92 9.08 1.29
CA ASP A 195 -4.48 7.68 1.36
C ASP A 195 -2.96 7.46 1.22
N ARG A 196 -2.19 8.56 1.09
CA ARG A 196 -0.73 8.52 0.98
C ARG A 196 -0.09 7.69 2.10
N ASP A 197 0.77 6.76 1.71
CA ASP A 197 1.58 6.02 2.67
C ASP A 197 2.63 6.93 3.30
N MET A 198 2.51 7.17 4.60
CA MET A 198 3.46 7.95 5.38
C MET A 198 4.43 7.09 6.21
N SER A 199 4.48 5.79 5.98
CA SER A 199 5.35 4.85 6.71
C SER A 199 6.84 5.21 6.64
N TYR A 200 7.30 5.87 5.57
CA TYR A 200 8.68 6.33 5.42
C TYR A 200 9.05 7.51 6.35
N LEU A 201 8.05 8.19 6.93
CA LEU A 201 8.24 9.27 7.90
C LEU A 201 8.19 8.80 9.35
N ARG A 202 8.13 7.48 9.57
CA ARG A 202 8.17 6.91 10.91
C ARG A 202 9.42 7.37 11.67
N PRO A 203 9.34 7.65 12.98
CA PRO A 203 10.49 8.15 13.76
C PRO A 203 11.75 7.29 13.64
N ASP A 204 11.60 5.97 13.55
CA ASP A 204 12.69 5.00 13.39
C ASP A 204 13.30 4.95 11.98
N ARG A 205 12.64 5.57 10.99
CA ARG A 205 13.07 5.61 9.58
C ARG A 205 13.57 6.98 9.13
N VAL A 206 13.35 8.04 9.91
CA VAL A 206 13.88 9.38 9.59
C VAL A 206 15.39 9.41 9.81
N GLY A 207 16.15 9.50 8.72
CA GLY A 207 17.61 9.64 8.73
C GLY A 207 18.06 11.10 8.65
N LEU A 208 19.33 11.35 9.01
CA LEU A 208 19.98 12.66 8.80
C LEU A 208 19.94 13.05 7.32
N GLY A 209 19.55 14.29 7.05
CA GLY A 209 19.27 14.83 5.71
C GLY A 209 17.91 14.42 5.13
N GLY A 210 17.17 13.55 5.80
CA GLY A 210 15.87 13.04 5.35
C GLY A 210 14.69 13.89 5.80
N PRO A 211 13.55 13.78 5.10
CA PRO A 211 12.29 14.40 5.53
C PRO A 211 11.73 13.71 6.78
N GLY A 212 11.03 14.46 7.62
CA GLY A 212 10.35 13.93 8.80
C GLY A 212 9.21 14.83 9.25
N VAL A 213 8.34 14.28 10.11
CA VAL A 213 7.39 15.05 10.90
C VAL A 213 7.91 15.09 12.33
N PHE A 214 7.90 16.28 12.93
CA PHE A 214 8.39 16.49 14.28
C PHE A 214 7.41 17.29 15.11
N ALA A 215 7.51 17.14 16.43
CA ALA A 215 6.75 17.91 17.40
C ALA A 215 7.57 18.14 18.66
N GLY A 216 7.19 19.15 19.45
CA GLY A 216 7.77 19.34 20.77
C GLY A 216 7.15 18.35 21.75
N GLU A 217 7.90 17.86 22.73
CA GLU A 217 7.34 16.95 23.76
C GLU A 217 6.13 17.54 24.49
N TRP A 218 6.07 18.86 24.61
CA TRP A 218 4.94 19.59 25.21
C TRP A 218 3.65 19.53 24.37
N ALA A 219 3.72 19.08 23.11
CA ALA A 219 2.59 19.09 22.20
C ALA A 219 1.62 17.92 22.43
N TRP A 220 2.01 16.90 23.18
CA TRP A 220 1.13 15.77 23.51
C TRP A 220 -0.02 16.23 24.41
N THR A 221 -1.24 16.10 23.93
CA THR A 221 -2.46 16.44 24.66
C THR A 221 -3.50 15.34 24.50
N PRO A 222 -4.25 14.98 25.56
CA PRO A 222 -5.36 14.06 25.42
C PRO A 222 -6.45 14.65 24.51
N ASN A 223 -6.98 13.84 23.59
CA ASN A 223 -8.14 14.18 22.78
C ASN A 223 -9.45 13.99 23.57
N GLY A 224 -10.60 14.11 22.90
CA GLY A 224 -11.93 13.92 23.51
C GLY A 224 -12.16 12.50 24.08
N ASP A 225 -11.43 11.53 23.56
CA ASP A 225 -11.52 10.10 23.92
C ASP A 225 -10.46 9.70 24.97
N GLY A 226 -9.54 10.61 25.31
CA GLY A 226 -8.47 10.41 26.30
C GLY A 226 -7.13 9.98 25.71
N ASP A 227 -7.07 9.71 24.41
CA ASP A 227 -5.84 9.36 23.69
C ASP A 227 -4.86 10.53 23.63
N LEU A 228 -3.58 10.28 23.89
CA LEU A 228 -2.53 11.27 23.68
C LEU A 228 -2.32 11.51 22.17
N ARG A 229 -2.52 12.75 21.77
CA ARG A 229 -2.44 13.21 20.37
C ARG A 229 -1.59 14.46 20.29
N ILE A 230 -1.00 14.68 19.12
CA ILE A 230 -0.30 15.93 18.81
C ILE A 230 -1.25 16.78 17.97
N PRO A 231 -1.74 17.94 18.46
CA PRO A 231 -2.65 18.79 17.69
C PRO A 231 -2.04 19.21 16.35
N VAL A 232 -0.73 19.45 16.31
CA VAL A 232 0.00 19.90 15.11
C VAL A 232 1.38 19.28 15.06
N GLY A 233 1.62 18.45 14.05
CA GLY A 233 2.98 18.05 13.64
C GLY A 233 3.58 19.07 12.67
N PHE A 234 4.89 19.11 12.58
CA PHE A 234 5.62 20.04 11.71
C PHE A 234 6.46 19.26 10.69
N ALA A 235 6.31 19.57 9.41
CA ALA A 235 7.14 18.98 8.37
C ALA A 235 8.52 19.67 8.31
N GLY A 236 9.59 18.89 8.24
CA GLY A 236 10.95 19.41 8.13
C GLY A 236 11.96 18.38 7.65
N THR A 237 13.22 18.80 7.61
CA THR A 237 14.36 17.92 7.32
C THR A 237 15.21 17.75 8.56
N LEU A 238 15.46 16.50 8.97
CA LEU A 238 16.32 16.22 10.12
C LEU A 238 17.77 16.56 9.73
N VAL A 239 18.40 17.50 10.44
CA VAL A 239 19.77 17.96 10.10
C VAL A 239 20.81 17.55 11.14
N ASP A 240 20.39 17.32 12.38
CA ASP A 240 21.30 16.90 13.46
C ASP A 240 20.52 16.27 14.62
N THR A 241 21.24 15.79 15.64
CA THR A 241 20.70 15.43 16.94
C THR A 241 21.51 16.13 18.04
N TRP A 242 20.82 16.67 19.05
CA TRP A 242 21.47 17.34 20.19
C TRP A 242 20.98 16.76 21.50
N LYS A 243 21.89 16.13 22.27
CA LYS A 243 21.58 15.46 23.55
C LYS A 243 20.39 14.49 23.48
N GLY A 244 20.22 13.81 22.35
CA GLY A 244 19.12 12.87 22.11
C GLY A 244 17.86 13.50 21.50
N TRP A 245 17.79 14.83 21.38
CA TRP A 245 16.69 15.52 20.69
C TRP A 245 17.00 15.71 19.22
N ALA A 246 15.95 15.70 18.40
CA ALA A 246 16.07 15.95 16.98
C ALA A 246 16.30 17.44 16.70
N VAL A 247 17.09 17.75 15.68
CA VAL A 247 17.27 19.11 15.17
C VAL A 247 16.77 19.14 13.74
N PHE A 248 15.72 19.92 13.50
CA PHE A 248 15.09 20.01 12.19
C PHE A 248 15.35 21.37 11.55
N THR A 249 15.41 21.38 10.23
CA THR A 249 15.20 22.61 9.45
C THR A 249 13.78 22.64 8.90
N CYS A 250 13.16 23.81 8.91
CA CYS A 250 11.81 23.99 8.40
C CYS A 250 11.66 25.31 7.65
N THR A 251 10.58 25.43 6.87
CA THR A 251 10.28 26.66 6.12
C THR A 251 9.70 27.74 7.05
N ARG A 252 9.69 29.00 6.59
CA ARG A 252 9.01 30.11 7.28
C ARG A 252 7.57 29.78 7.69
N GLN A 253 6.79 29.17 6.78
CA GLN A 253 5.41 28.78 7.04
C GLN A 253 5.30 27.80 8.23
N VAL A 254 6.22 26.84 8.32
CA VAL A 254 6.25 25.87 9.42
C VAL A 254 6.69 26.53 10.72
N ALA A 255 7.69 27.42 10.66
CA ALA A 255 8.11 28.23 11.80
C ALA A 255 6.96 29.11 12.36
N GLU A 256 6.14 29.70 11.49
CA GLU A 256 4.93 30.43 11.88
C GLU A 256 3.89 29.53 12.55
N ALA A 257 3.71 28.31 12.04
CA ALA A 257 2.84 27.33 12.67
C ALA A 257 3.36 26.90 14.06
N ILE A 258 4.67 26.77 14.24
CA ILE A 258 5.29 26.47 15.54
C ILE A 258 4.99 27.57 16.56
N VAL A 259 5.22 28.84 16.20
CA VAL A 259 4.92 29.99 17.06
C VAL A 259 3.44 30.05 17.41
N ALA A 260 2.56 29.85 16.42
CA ALA A 260 1.12 29.83 16.63
C ALA A 260 0.67 28.68 17.56
N GLU A 261 1.22 27.48 17.38
CA GLU A 261 0.85 26.32 18.22
C GLU A 261 1.38 26.45 19.64
N GLN A 262 2.59 27.00 19.85
CA GLN A 262 3.11 27.30 21.19
C GLN A 262 2.18 28.29 21.92
N GLN A 263 1.68 29.31 21.21
CA GLN A 263 0.71 30.25 21.77
C GLN A 263 -0.63 29.55 22.07
N ALA A 264 -1.13 28.68 21.18
CA ALA A 264 -2.33 27.91 21.42
C ALA A 264 -2.21 26.96 22.62
N ALA A 265 -1.04 26.32 22.81
CA ALA A 265 -0.74 25.49 23.97
C ALA A 265 -0.75 26.30 25.28
N ARG A 266 -0.13 27.49 25.27
CA ARG A 266 -0.19 28.44 26.39
C ARG A 266 -1.62 28.84 26.73
N ASP A 267 -2.46 29.09 25.73
CA ASP A 267 -3.86 29.45 25.92
C ASP A 267 -4.70 28.26 26.45
N ARG A 268 -4.42 27.03 25.99
CA ARG A 268 -5.03 25.80 26.54
C ARG A 268 -4.67 25.63 28.02
N TYR A 269 -3.39 25.74 28.36
CA TYR A 269 -2.93 25.62 29.74
C TYR A 269 -3.49 26.72 30.65
N ARG A 270 -3.55 27.96 30.15
CA ARG A 270 -4.21 29.08 30.83
C ARG A 270 -5.67 28.75 31.16
N ARG A 271 -6.44 28.23 30.19
CA ARG A 271 -7.85 27.84 30.41
C ARG A 271 -7.97 26.73 31.46
N GLN A 272 -7.08 25.75 31.45
CA GLN A 272 -7.04 24.68 32.45
C GLN A 272 -6.81 25.23 33.86
N LEU A 273 -5.83 26.13 34.03
CA LEU A 273 -5.54 26.76 35.33
C LEU A 273 -6.72 27.63 35.81
N VAL A 274 -7.37 28.37 34.91
CA VAL A 274 -8.58 29.13 35.24
C VAL A 274 -9.72 28.21 35.70
N ALA A 275 -9.92 27.07 35.04
CA ALA A 275 -10.91 26.07 35.46
C ALA A 275 -10.60 25.48 36.84
N GLN A 276 -9.33 25.48 37.25
CA GLN A 276 -8.87 25.11 38.60
C GLN A 276 -8.96 26.25 39.63
N GLY A 277 -9.52 27.41 39.25
CA GLY A 277 -9.69 28.57 40.12
C GLY A 277 -8.45 29.45 40.29
N ILE A 278 -7.42 29.26 39.45
CA ILE A 278 -6.21 30.09 39.46
C ILE A 278 -6.44 31.35 38.61
N ALA A 279 -6.13 32.51 39.16
CA ALA A 279 -6.37 33.81 38.50
C ALA A 279 -5.28 34.85 38.80
N GLY A 280 -5.34 35.99 38.11
CA GLY A 280 -4.46 37.14 38.29
C GLY A 280 -2.98 36.82 38.03
N GLU A 281 -2.07 37.52 38.70
CA GLU A 281 -0.62 37.37 38.49
C GLU A 281 -0.10 35.95 38.70
N ARG A 282 -0.78 35.14 39.53
CA ARG A 282 -0.42 33.73 39.75
C ARG A 282 -0.66 32.91 38.49
N LEU A 283 -1.73 33.19 37.74
CA LEU A 283 -2.03 32.53 36.48
C LEU A 283 -0.94 32.79 35.44
N ASP A 284 -0.61 34.06 35.21
CA ASP A 284 0.42 34.45 34.23
C ASP A 284 1.78 33.85 34.57
N ARG A 285 2.15 33.88 35.86
CA ARG A 285 3.41 33.28 36.34
C ARG A 285 3.48 31.78 36.06
N LEU A 286 2.41 31.02 36.36
CA LEU A 286 2.40 29.57 36.14
C LEU A 286 2.45 29.22 34.64
N VAL A 287 1.77 29.98 33.79
CA VAL A 287 1.84 29.79 32.33
C VAL A 287 3.25 30.06 31.82
N ASP A 288 3.88 31.15 32.25
CA ASP A 288 5.24 31.52 31.81
C ASP A 288 6.33 30.59 32.38
N GLN A 289 6.10 29.97 33.54
CA GLN A 289 7.00 28.96 34.11
C GLN A 289 6.85 27.60 33.41
N ALA A 290 5.66 27.27 32.90
CA ALA A 290 5.42 25.99 32.25
C ALA A 290 5.79 25.99 30.76
N LEU A 291 5.56 27.10 30.05
CA LEU A 291 5.69 27.17 28.60
C LEU A 291 6.35 28.48 28.18
N ALA A 292 7.46 28.41 27.43
CA ALA A 292 8.17 29.57 26.90
C ALA A 292 7.28 30.43 25.98
N ARG A 293 7.56 31.74 25.91
CA ARG A 293 6.90 32.66 24.97
C ARG A 293 7.63 32.64 23.64
N LEU A 294 6.88 32.52 22.55
CA LEU A 294 7.39 32.57 21.18
C LEU A 294 6.72 33.70 20.42
N TRP A 295 7.51 34.47 19.68
CA TRP A 295 7.02 35.45 18.72
C TRP A 295 8.06 35.71 17.63
N PHE A 296 7.67 36.41 16.58
CA PHE A 296 8.59 36.93 15.57
C PHE A 296 8.98 38.37 15.87
N ASP A 297 10.27 38.65 15.84
CA ASP A 297 10.87 39.98 15.73
C ASP A 297 11.45 40.13 14.32
N GLY A 298 10.62 40.64 13.40
CA GLY A 298 10.89 40.57 11.96
C GLY A 298 11.00 39.12 11.47
N ASP A 299 12.17 38.76 10.94
CA ASP A 299 12.44 37.40 10.47
C ASP A 299 12.98 36.46 11.56
N VAL A 300 13.26 36.97 12.77
CA VAL A 300 13.86 36.18 13.85
C VAL A 300 12.76 35.65 14.76
N ILE A 301 12.77 34.34 15.04
CA ILE A 301 11.97 33.77 16.12
C ILE A 301 12.66 34.11 17.43
N VAL A 302 11.92 34.74 18.34
CA VAL A 302 12.40 35.00 19.70
C VAL A 302 11.72 34.02 20.65
N ALA A 303 12.56 33.29 21.37
CA ALA A 303 12.23 32.34 22.39
C ALA A 303 12.54 32.94 23.76
N ASP A 304 11.53 33.38 24.50
CA ASP A 304 11.74 33.86 25.86
C ASP A 304 11.42 32.76 26.86
N GLU A 305 12.49 32.23 27.45
CA GLU A 305 12.49 31.09 28.38
C GLU A 305 12.94 31.51 29.77
N THR A 306 13.07 32.82 29.99
CA THR A 306 13.60 33.40 31.22
C THR A 306 12.84 32.94 32.46
N ARG A 307 11.53 32.71 32.29
CA ARG A 307 10.64 32.21 33.35
C ARG A 307 10.63 30.70 33.48
N VAL A 308 10.89 29.97 32.39
CA VAL A 308 10.94 28.50 32.38
C VAL A 308 12.18 28.01 33.13
N HIS A 309 13.32 28.69 32.92
CA HIS A 309 14.60 28.31 33.53
C HIS A 309 14.99 29.11 34.76
N ASP A 310 14.19 30.13 35.13
CA ASP A 310 14.56 31.13 36.13
C ASP A 310 15.94 31.77 35.83
N ASP A 311 16.23 31.99 34.54
CA ASP A 311 17.48 32.54 34.03
C ASP A 311 17.20 33.80 33.18
N PRO A 312 17.60 35.00 33.63
CA PRO A 312 17.29 36.25 32.92
C PRO A 312 17.93 36.39 31.55
N VAL A 313 18.90 35.53 31.18
CA VAL A 313 19.54 35.54 29.85
C VAL A 313 19.12 34.36 28.98
N ALA A 314 18.16 33.52 29.42
CA ALA A 314 17.59 32.43 28.63
C ALA A 314 16.61 32.96 27.56
N ILE A 315 17.16 33.72 26.61
CA ILE A 315 16.45 34.20 25.42
C ILE A 315 17.19 33.69 24.19
N ASP A 316 16.61 32.73 23.49
CA ASP A 316 17.15 32.22 22.24
C ASP A 316 16.57 32.98 21.04
N ARG A 317 17.38 33.16 20.00
CA ARG A 317 17.02 33.88 18.77
C ARG A 317 17.37 33.02 17.56
N VAL A 318 16.36 32.64 16.79
CA VAL A 318 16.52 31.79 15.60
C VAL A 318 16.26 32.64 14.37
N ALA A 319 17.34 33.05 13.71
CA ALA A 319 17.28 33.68 12.40
C ALA A 319 17.19 32.62 11.29
N PRO A 320 16.58 32.94 10.14
CA PRO A 320 16.63 32.05 8.99
C PRO A 320 18.07 31.95 8.44
N ASP A 321 18.38 30.82 7.83
CA ASP A 321 19.61 30.63 7.07
C ASP A 321 19.55 31.34 5.69
N ALA A 322 20.59 31.15 4.88
CA ALA A 322 20.69 31.76 3.55
C ALA A 322 19.57 31.31 2.58
N ASP A 323 18.94 30.16 2.83
CA ASP A 323 17.83 29.62 2.06
C ASP A 323 16.45 30.02 2.65
N GLY A 324 16.43 30.84 3.71
CA GLY A 324 15.20 31.22 4.39
C GLY A 324 14.63 30.15 5.32
N ARG A 325 15.41 29.11 5.67
CA ARG A 325 14.98 28.02 6.55
C ARG A 325 15.38 28.28 8.00
N TYR A 326 14.57 27.77 8.92
CA TYR A 326 14.78 27.90 10.36
C TYR A 326 15.31 26.60 10.93
N VAL A 327 16.43 26.66 11.64
CA VAL A 327 16.95 25.52 12.41
C VAL A 327 16.28 25.53 13.78
N VAL A 328 15.38 24.60 14.02
CA VAL A 328 14.76 24.39 15.33
C VAL A 328 15.54 23.30 16.06
N MET A 329 16.23 23.70 17.12
CA MET A 329 17.08 22.81 17.92
C MET A 329 16.67 22.83 19.38
N GLY A 330 16.94 21.71 20.06
CA GLY A 330 16.77 21.61 21.49
C GLY A 330 17.84 22.40 22.22
N ARG A 331 17.42 23.42 22.96
CA ARG A 331 18.04 23.78 24.24
C ARG A 331 16.99 23.65 25.34
N SER A 332 15.77 24.07 25.03
CA SER A 332 14.58 23.91 25.89
C SER A 332 13.35 23.41 25.13
N TRP A 333 13.46 23.28 23.80
CA TRP A 333 12.45 22.67 22.96
C TRP A 333 12.92 21.27 22.59
N THR A 334 12.49 20.32 23.39
CA THR A 334 12.78 18.91 23.16
C THR A 334 11.94 18.46 21.96
N TRP A 335 12.53 18.56 20.78
CA TRP A 335 11.91 18.12 19.53
C TRP A 335 12.15 16.64 19.32
N THR A 336 11.10 15.93 18.94
CA THR A 336 11.17 14.51 18.57
C THR A 336 10.61 14.33 17.17
N ALA A 337 11.16 13.36 16.44
CA ALA A 337 10.47 12.81 15.28
C ALA A 337 9.23 12.06 15.78
N VAL A 338 8.09 12.28 15.15
CA VAL A 338 6.80 11.70 15.55
C VAL A 338 6.14 11.01 14.37
N HIS A 339 5.30 10.01 14.64
CA HIS A 339 4.54 9.37 13.58
C HIS A 339 3.54 10.38 13.00
N PRO A 340 3.43 10.55 11.66
CA PRO A 340 2.44 11.47 11.08
C PRO A 340 1.00 11.18 11.52
N TYR A 341 0.63 9.91 11.62
CA TYR A 341 -0.66 9.47 12.19
C TYR A 341 -0.86 9.75 13.68
N ASP A 342 0.13 10.25 14.43
CA ASP A 342 -0.06 10.76 15.82
C ASP A 342 -0.54 12.22 15.84
N CYS A 343 -0.45 12.89 14.69
CA CYS A 343 -0.82 14.29 14.54
C CYS A 343 -2.28 14.45 14.07
N ASP A 344 -2.98 15.47 14.58
CA ASP A 344 -4.33 15.82 14.09
C ASP A 344 -4.29 16.64 12.80
N ARG A 345 -3.22 17.41 12.60
CA ARG A 345 -2.84 18.06 11.33
C ARG A 345 -1.33 18.17 11.23
N ILE A 346 -0.82 18.32 10.01
CA ILE A 346 0.61 18.60 9.77
C ILE A 346 0.74 19.98 9.14
N ALA A 347 1.58 20.82 9.73
CA ALA A 347 1.95 22.11 9.17
C ALA A 347 3.13 21.96 8.21
N GLY A 348 2.98 22.52 7.01
CA GLY A 348 3.95 22.41 5.93
C GLY A 348 3.61 21.28 4.95
N ARG A 349 4.31 21.27 3.81
CA ARG A 349 4.13 20.22 2.81
C ARG A 349 4.85 18.97 3.26
N ILE A 350 4.11 17.87 3.37
CA ILE A 350 4.67 16.52 3.56
C ILE A 350 5.48 16.19 2.30
N PRO A 351 6.81 15.98 2.42
CA PRO A 351 7.66 15.66 1.28
C PRO A 351 7.25 14.32 0.67
N ASP A 352 7.40 14.12 -0.64
CA ASP A 352 7.14 12.81 -1.24
C ASP A 352 8.18 11.78 -0.75
N PRO A 353 7.87 10.47 -0.75
CA PRO A 353 8.84 9.45 -0.38
C PRO A 353 10.10 9.56 -1.26
N PRO A 354 11.30 9.34 -0.70
CA PRO A 354 12.51 9.33 -1.49
C PRO A 354 12.37 8.28 -2.61
N PRO A 355 12.88 8.55 -3.83
CA PRO A 355 12.84 7.58 -4.91
C PRO A 355 13.50 6.28 -4.44
N GLN A 356 12.79 5.16 -4.61
CA GLN A 356 13.36 3.85 -4.25
C GLN A 356 14.64 3.64 -5.07
N PRO A 357 15.72 3.15 -4.46
CA PRO A 357 16.91 2.78 -5.23
C PRO A 357 16.49 1.72 -6.25
N THR A 358 16.72 2.00 -7.53
CA THR A 358 16.54 1.02 -8.60
C THR A 358 17.43 -0.17 -8.29
N ALA A 359 16.80 -1.34 -8.09
CA ALA A 359 17.46 -2.62 -7.87
C ALA A 359 18.30 -3.06 -9.07
#